data_AF-A0A521MLA3-F1
#
_entry.id   AF-A0A521MLA3-F1
#
_cell.length_a   1.000
_cell.length_b   1.000
_cell.length_c   1.000
_cell.angle_alpha   90.00
_cell.angle_beta   90.00
_cell.angle_gamma   90.00
#
_symmetry.space_group_name_H-M   'P 1'
#
loop_
_entity.id
_entity.type
_entity.pdbx_description
1 polymer ?
#
loop_
_entity_poly.entity_id
_entity_poly.type
_entity_poly.pdbx_seq_one_letter_code
_entity_poly.pdbx_strand_id
1 'polypeptide(L)'
;MHQTPHIRFLRPGRFDDIVEVAVVCSHVGTSSFTLSMRLACENTILAEIKNVYVNVDSAAARSRPLPHAVATALHGEMMSSALLDVDQQSES
;
A
#
# COMPACT_ATOMS: atom_id res chain seq x y z
N MET A 1 5.56 -16.55 -5.40
CA MET A 1 5.35 -16.43 -3.94
C MET A 1 4.22 -15.44 -3.73
N HIS A 2 3.02 -15.89 -3.35
CA HIS A 2 1.89 -15.00 -3.11
C HIS A 2 2.10 -14.31 -1.76
N GLN A 3 2.20 -12.98 -1.74
CA GLN A 3 2.16 -12.25 -0.47
C GLN A 3 0.71 -12.27 0.04
N THR A 4 0.52 -12.67 1.30
CA THR A 4 -0.81 -12.71 1.91
C THR A 4 -1.17 -11.35 2.48
N PRO A 5 -2.38 -10.81 2.19
CA PRO A 5 -2.84 -9.61 2.83
C PRO A 5 -2.96 -9.82 4.35
N HIS A 6 -2.55 -8.84 5.13
CA HIS A 6 -2.63 -8.90 6.58
C HIS A 6 -2.78 -7.50 7.16
N ILE A 7 -3.37 -7.45 8.35
CA ILE A 7 -3.48 -6.27 9.18
C ILE A 7 -2.88 -6.58 10.55
N ARG A 8 -2.07 -5.67 11.07
CA ARG A 8 -1.50 -5.73 12.40
C ARG A 8 -1.97 -4.53 13.20
N PHE A 9 -2.85 -4.77 14.16
CA PHE A 9 -3.29 -3.74 15.10
C PHE A 9 -2.23 -3.58 16.19
N LEU A 10 -1.80 -2.35 16.41
CA LEU A 10 -0.76 -1.98 17.38
C LEU A 10 -1.35 -1.28 18.58
N ARG A 11 -2.32 -0.39 18.35
CA ARG A 11 -3.01 0.40 19.37
C ARG A 11 -4.47 0.62 18.97
N PRO A 12 -5.38 0.78 19.94
CA PRO A 12 -6.77 1.11 19.64
C PRO A 12 -6.88 2.54 19.11
N GLY A 13 -7.73 2.74 18.12
CA GLY A 13 -8.27 4.06 17.78
C GLY A 13 -9.57 4.33 18.52
N ARG A 14 -9.93 5.60 18.68
CA ARG A 14 -11.20 6.06 19.25
C ARG A 14 -12.12 6.60 18.16
N PHE A 15 -13.40 6.74 18.49
CA PHE A 15 -14.46 7.11 17.54
C PHE A 15 -14.22 8.47 16.86
N ASP A 16 -13.59 9.42 17.55
CA ASP A 16 -13.32 10.77 17.05
C ASP A 16 -11.85 10.99 16.65
N ASP A 17 -11.04 9.93 16.61
CA ASP A 17 -9.65 10.05 16.15
C ASP A 17 -9.61 10.37 14.65
N ILE A 18 -8.85 11.40 14.28
CA ILE A 18 -8.54 11.67 12.88
C ILE A 18 -7.37 10.75 12.49
N VAL A 19 -7.67 9.73 11.68
CA VAL A 19 -6.68 8.75 11.25
C VAL A 19 -6.06 9.18 9.93
N GLU A 20 -4.75 9.43 9.96
CA GLU A 20 -3.91 9.58 8.78
C GLU A 20 -3.55 8.21 8.22
N VAL A 21 -3.67 8.07 6.90
CA VAL A 21 -3.32 6.83 6.20
C VAL A 21 -2.24 7.13 5.18
N ALA A 22 -1.01 6.74 5.48
CA ALA A 22 0.07 6.73 4.51
C ALA A 22 -0.02 5.45 3.67
N VAL A 23 0.04 5.56 2.35
CA VAL A 23 -0.10 4.43 1.42
C VAL A 23 1.05 4.45 0.43
N VAL A 24 1.72 3.31 0.27
CA VAL A 24 2.80 3.13 -0.70
C VAL A 24 2.57 1.86 -1.50
N CYS A 25 2.74 1.95 -2.82
CA CYS A 25 2.81 0.77 -3.67
C CYS A 25 4.19 0.11 -3.50
N SER A 26 4.22 -1.10 -2.94
CA SER A 26 5.45 -1.83 -2.64
C SER A 26 5.79 -2.92 -3.67
N HIS A 27 4.83 -3.29 -4.51
CA HIS A 27 5.04 -4.26 -5.58
C HIS A 27 3.99 -4.10 -6.68
N VAL A 28 4.41 -4.21 -7.94
CA VAL A 28 3.52 -4.27 -9.12
C VAL A 28 3.85 -5.55 -9.88
N GLY A 29 2.87 -6.43 -10.02
CA GLY A 29 2.91 -7.63 -10.84
C GLY A 29 2.09 -7.46 -12.13
N THR A 30 1.92 -8.55 -12.89
CA THR A 30 1.19 -8.49 -14.18
C THR A 30 -0.31 -8.18 -14.00
N SER A 31 -0.97 -8.83 -13.06
CA SER A 31 -2.42 -8.71 -12.80
C SER A 31 -2.74 -8.24 -11.39
N SER A 32 -1.73 -7.88 -10.60
CA SER A 32 -1.89 -7.53 -9.19
C SER A 32 -0.89 -6.49 -8.74
N PHE A 33 -1.16 -5.83 -7.62
CA PHE A 33 -0.22 -4.93 -6.95
C PHE A 33 -0.41 -5.00 -5.43
N THR A 34 0.66 -4.70 -4.69
CA THR A 34 0.67 -4.70 -3.23
C THR A 34 0.79 -3.29 -2.70
N LEU A 35 -0.13 -2.89 -1.82
CA LEU A 35 -0.06 -1.65 -1.05
C LEU A 35 0.37 -1.95 0.38
N SER A 36 1.34 -1.19 0.87
CA SER A 36 1.68 -1.09 2.29
C SER A 36 1.04 0.18 2.83
N MET A 37 0.32 0.07 3.94
CA MET A 37 -0.38 1.20 4.57
C MET A 37 0.00 1.31 6.03
N ARG A 38 0.14 2.54 6.51
CA ARG A 38 0.37 2.87 7.91
C ARG A 38 -0.71 3.81 8.38
N LEU A 39 -1.44 3.38 9.42
CA LEU A 39 -2.50 4.16 10.04
C LEU A 39 -1.94 4.82 11.28
N ALA A 40 -2.05 6.14 11.37
CA ALA A 40 -1.60 6.93 12.50
C ALA A 40 -2.71 7.89 12.97
N CYS A 41 -2.73 8.19 14.27
CA CYS A 41 -3.44 9.33 14.82
C CYS A 41 -2.39 10.20 15.49
N GLU A 42 -2.26 11.45 15.03
CA GLU A 42 -1.13 12.32 15.40
C GLU A 42 0.19 11.57 15.16
N ASN A 43 1.04 11.41 16.20
CA ASN A 43 2.32 10.70 16.11
C ASN A 43 2.23 9.23 16.54
N THR A 44 1.02 8.69 16.72
CA THR A 44 0.80 7.33 17.24
C THR A 44 0.33 6.39 16.16
N ILE A 45 1.12 5.34 15.89
CA ILE A 45 0.73 4.29 14.95
C ILE A 45 -0.32 3.38 15.57
N LEU A 46 -1.44 3.23 14.87
CA LEU A 46 -2.58 2.40 15.24
C LEU A 46 -2.50 1.03 14.59
N ALA A 47 -2.17 0.98 13.30
CA ALA A 47 -2.09 -0.28 12.56
C ALA A 47 -1.17 -0.19 11.34
N GLU A 48 -0.72 -1.37 10.91
CA GLU A 48 -0.02 -1.56 9.64
C GLU A 48 -0.80 -2.57 8.80
N ILE A 49 -0.92 -2.28 7.51
CA ILE A 49 -1.70 -3.10 6.59
C ILE A 49 -0.83 -3.41 5.38
N LYS A 50 -0.83 -4.67 4.96
CA LYS A 50 -0.39 -5.06 3.63
C LYS A 50 -1.60 -5.60 2.89
N ASN A 51 -1.92 -5.01 1.75
CA ASN A 51 -3.04 -5.40 0.93
C ASN A 51 -2.59 -5.77 -0.47
N VAL A 52 -3.21 -6.80 -1.06
CA VAL A 52 -2.95 -7.24 -2.43
C VAL A 52 -4.22 -7.07 -3.24
N TYR A 53 -4.15 -6.20 -4.24
CA TYR A 53 -5.22 -6.00 -5.19
C TYR A 53 -4.94 -6.82 -6.44
N VAL A 54 -5.96 -7.53 -6.91
CA VAL A 54 -5.92 -8.26 -8.19
C VAL A 54 -6.91 -7.60 -9.14
N ASN A 55 -6.46 -7.24 -10.33
CA ASN A 55 -7.34 -6.77 -11.37
C ASN A 55 -8.11 -7.95 -11.95
N VAL A 56 -9.44 -7.85 -11.93
CA VAL A 56 -10.34 -8.91 -12.35
C VAL A 56 -11.19 -8.43 -13.52
N ASP A 57 -11.55 -9.36 -14.40
CA ASP A 57 -12.77 -9.27 -15.19
C ASP A 57 -13.92 -9.70 -14.28
N SER A 58 -14.79 -8.76 -13.92
CA SER A 58 -15.90 -9.00 -13.00
C SER A 58 -16.99 -9.90 -13.61
N ALA A 59 -17.15 -9.90 -14.94
CA ALA A 59 -18.13 -10.75 -15.61
C ALA A 59 -17.68 -12.22 -15.65
N ALA A 60 -16.37 -12.44 -15.83
CA ALA A 60 -15.79 -13.79 -15.94
C ALA A 60 -15.22 -14.33 -14.62
N ALA A 61 -15.16 -13.53 -13.55
CA ALA A 61 -14.52 -13.84 -12.27
C ALA A 61 -13.07 -14.36 -12.41
N ARG A 62 -12.32 -13.80 -13.36
CA ARG A 62 -10.92 -14.18 -13.66
C ARG A 62 -9.99 -12.99 -13.54
N SER A 63 -8.77 -13.22 -13.07
CA SER A 63 -7.73 -12.20 -13.09
C SER A 63 -7.37 -11.83 -14.51
N ARG A 64 -7.07 -10.55 -14.76
CA ARG A 64 -6.59 -10.04 -16.05
C ARG A 64 -5.41 -9.08 -15.82
N PRO A 65 -4.56 -8.85 -16.84
CA PRO A 65 -3.46 -7.90 -16.70
C PRO A 65 -3.95 -6.52 -16.25
N LEU A 66 -3.13 -5.82 -15.48
CA LEU A 66 -3.40 -4.43 -15.13
C LEU A 66 -3.53 -3.59 -16.41
N PRO A 67 -4.48 -2.65 -16.50
CA PRO A 67 -4.50 -1.70 -17.60
C PRO A 67 -3.18 -0.96 -17.67
N HIS A 68 -2.63 -0.75 -18.86
CA HIS A 68 -1.29 -0.18 -19.03
C HIS A 68 -1.10 1.14 -18.28
N ALA A 69 -2.07 2.06 -18.38
CA ALA A 69 -2.04 3.34 -17.67
C ALA A 69 -1.93 3.19 -16.14
N VAL A 70 -2.61 2.18 -15.56
CA VAL A 70 -2.58 1.90 -14.12
C VAL A 70 -1.22 1.33 -13.71
N ALA A 71 -0.70 0.35 -14.47
CA ALA A 71 0.62 -0.21 -14.20
C ALA A 71 1.72 0.86 -14.26
N THR A 72 1.68 1.72 -15.28
CA THR A 72 2.62 2.83 -15.45
C THR A 72 2.56 3.81 -14.28
N ALA A 73 1.36 4.21 -13.85
CA ALA A 73 1.20 5.10 -12.69
C ALA A 73 1.74 4.48 -11.40
N LEU A 74 1.40 3.21 -11.12
CA LEU A 74 1.88 2.49 -9.93
C LEU A 74 3.40 2.33 -9.91
N HIS A 75 4.02 2.08 -11.06
CA HIS A 75 5.46 2.05 -11.19
C HIS A 75 6.10 3.43 -10.92
N GLY A 76 5.48 4.52 -11.40
CA GLY A 76 5.93 5.88 -11.12
C GLY A 76 5.90 6.21 -9.62
N GLU A 77 4.79 5.91 -8.95
CA GLU A 77 4.63 6.12 -7.50
C GLU A 77 5.64 5.30 -6.68
N MET A 78 5.87 4.03 -7.06
CA MET A 78 6.82 3.17 -6.36
C MET A 78 8.27 3.71 -6.42
N MET A 79 8.65 4.35 -7.52
CA MET A 79 9.97 4.99 -7.64
C MET A 79 10.03 6.31 -6.85
N SER A 80 8.96 7.10 -6.85
CA SER A 80 8.87 8.35 -6.08
C SER A 80 8.95 8.10 -4.57
N SER A 81 8.28 7.06 -4.07
CA SER A 81 8.32 6.72 -2.64
C SER A 81 9.68 6.21 -2.18
N ALA A 82 10.42 5.49 -3.03
CA ALA A 82 11.76 5.01 -2.71
C ALA A 82 12.79 6.14 -2.57
N LEU A 83 12.56 7.30 -3.22
CA LEU A 83 13.42 8.47 -3.14
C LEU A 83 13.26 9.23 -1.81
N LEU A 84 12.08 9.17 -1.18
CA LEU A 84 11.80 9.86 0.09
C LEU A 84 12.37 9.11 1.31
N ASP A 85 12.60 7.81 1.21
CA ASP A 85 13.22 7.02 2.29
C ASP A 85 14.75 7.23 2.38
N VAL A 86 15.40 7.73 1.32
CA VAL A 86 16.86 8.00 1.31
C VAL A 86 17.21 9.23 2.15
N ASP A 87 16.32 10.22 2.23
CA ASP A 87 16.58 11.48 2.96
C ASP A 87 16.45 11.33 4.49
N GLN A 88 15.90 10.23 5.02
CA GLN A 88 15.78 10.00 6.47
C GLN A 88 16.94 9.19 7.08
N GLN A 89 17.95 8.77 6.30
CA GLN A 89 19.14 8.08 6.83
C GLN A 89 20.34 9.00 7.10
N SER A 90 20.18 10.31 6.96
CA SER A 90 21.24 11.30 7.13
C SER A 90 21.06 12.23 8.34
N GLU A 91 20.52 11.75 9.45
CA GLU A 91 20.74 12.38 10.75
C GLU A 91 20.98 11.27 11.80
N SER A 92 22.25 11.05 12.13
CA SER A 92 22.75 10.25 13.26
C SER A 92 23.73 11.08 14.04
#